data_AF-A0A5F9CHG5-F1
#
_entry.id   AF-A0A5F9CHG5-F1
#
_cell.length_a   1.000
_cell.length_b   1.000
_cell.length_c   1.000
_cell.angle_alpha   90.00
_cell.angle_beta   90.00
_cell.angle_gamma   90.00
#
_symmetry.space_group_name_H-M   'P 1'
#
loop_
_entity.id
_entity.type
_entity.pdbx_description
1 polymer ?
#
loop_
_entity_poly.entity_id
_entity_poly.type
_entity_poly.pdbx_seq_one_letter_code
_entity_poly.pdbx_strand_id
1 'polypeptide(L)'
;MVLLWLLLWGLPTFLLGVFLWVVLVHFFTTHIPASMQHPAKVRFLHCLFLYVITLGNILEKLGICPMPKFARFVHDLVIIKKDPKVAVTNLRFGSVPVRLFQPTAPSSGPRRGIIFYHGGGAVFGSLDCYHSLCSFLARETDSVVLSVGYRKLPDYHSPIITKDCLNASIHFLKALDTYGVDPARVVLCGESIGGGAVAVTTQSLVGRPDLPRIRAQVLINPIVQAVNLQLPSFRQNQRVPFLTRKFVVTVVCQYMNIHRSWHRALLTGAFIPPEAWSKYKKWLSSDNIPKRFKTKSHQPSFPAPFNEAAYLEMKHLLDVENSPILAEDEVIAQLPEAFVVSCGNDILRDDALLYRKRLEDQGVISEDVILAAHHEGLRELSDDLVFC
;
A
#
# COMPACT_ATOMS: atom_id res chain seq x y z
N MET A 1 16.87 -24.13 -38.34
CA MET A 1 17.27 -22.76 -38.75
C MET A 1 16.14 -21.74 -38.61
N VAL A 2 14.96 -21.93 -39.22
CA VAL A 2 13.86 -20.92 -39.20
C VAL A 2 13.41 -20.53 -37.77
N LEU A 3 13.25 -21.51 -36.87
CA LEU A 3 12.90 -21.26 -35.47
C LEU A 3 13.97 -20.42 -34.73
N LEU A 4 15.25 -20.65 -35.06
CA LEU A 4 16.38 -19.91 -34.49
C LEU A 4 16.38 -18.44 -34.99
N TRP A 5 16.08 -18.21 -36.27
CA TRP A 5 15.96 -16.85 -36.84
C TRP A 5 14.76 -16.09 -36.28
N LEU A 6 13.61 -16.77 -36.10
CA LEU A 6 12.44 -16.19 -35.45
C LEU A 6 12.72 -15.81 -33.98
N LEU A 7 13.50 -16.62 -33.26
CA LEU A 7 13.91 -16.30 -31.88
C LEU A 7 14.96 -15.17 -31.83
N LEU A 8 15.94 -15.18 -32.73
CA LEU A 8 17.05 -14.21 -32.75
C LEU A 8 16.61 -12.80 -33.17
N TRP A 9 15.61 -12.67 -34.05
CA TRP A 9 15.16 -11.36 -34.54
C TRP A 9 13.73 -11.05 -34.14
N GLY A 10 12.83 -12.03 -34.18
CA GLY A 10 11.40 -11.81 -33.88
C GLY A 10 11.17 -11.39 -32.43
N LEU A 11 11.82 -12.04 -31.46
CA LEU A 11 11.66 -11.71 -30.05
C LEU A 11 12.22 -10.30 -29.73
N PRO A 12 13.46 -9.92 -30.11
CA PRO A 12 13.94 -8.56 -29.90
C PRO A 12 13.08 -7.48 -30.59
N THR A 13 12.65 -7.72 -31.83
CA THR A 13 11.77 -6.77 -32.55
C THR A 13 10.42 -6.63 -31.86
N PHE A 14 9.82 -7.73 -31.37
CA PHE A 14 8.60 -7.69 -30.59
C PHE A 14 8.76 -6.89 -29.30
N LEU A 15 9.81 -7.17 -28.52
CA LEU A 15 10.11 -6.46 -27.27
C LEU A 15 10.31 -4.96 -27.50
N LEU A 16 11.04 -4.59 -28.56
CA LEU A 16 11.21 -3.19 -28.96
C LEU A 16 9.87 -2.55 -29.34
N GLY A 17 9.02 -3.26 -30.10
CA GLY A 17 7.67 -2.79 -30.45
C GLY A 17 6.81 -2.53 -29.22
N VAL A 18 6.82 -3.44 -28.24
CA VAL A 18 6.10 -3.26 -26.96
C VAL A 18 6.66 -2.06 -26.19
N PHE A 19 7.98 -1.88 -26.15
CA PHE A 19 8.60 -0.74 -25.50
C PHE A 19 8.18 0.59 -26.14
N LEU A 20 8.26 0.71 -27.47
CA LEU A 20 7.83 1.90 -28.20
C LEU A 20 6.34 2.20 -27.97
N TRP A 21 5.49 1.18 -28.00
CA TRP A 21 4.07 1.31 -27.67
C TRP A 21 3.86 1.86 -26.26
N VAL A 22 4.58 1.34 -25.27
CA VAL A 22 4.49 1.82 -23.88
C VAL A 22 4.93 3.27 -23.73
N VAL A 23 5.99 3.68 -24.43
CA VAL A 23 6.43 5.08 -24.45
C VAL A 23 5.31 5.97 -24.99
N LEU A 24 4.66 5.59 -26.09
CA LEU A 24 3.51 6.34 -26.62
C LEU A 24 2.38 6.41 -25.57
N VAL A 25 1.98 5.28 -24.99
CA VAL A 25 0.94 5.22 -23.96
C VAL A 25 1.27 6.17 -22.81
N HIS A 26 2.52 6.16 -22.30
CA HIS A 26 2.95 7.06 -21.24
C HIS A 26 2.64 8.52 -21.58
N PHE A 27 3.07 9.00 -22.75
CA PHE A 27 2.90 10.38 -23.17
C PHE A 27 1.43 10.76 -23.44
N PHE A 28 0.58 9.83 -23.84
CA PHE A 28 -0.85 10.10 -24.09
C PHE A 28 -1.75 9.98 -22.85
N THR A 29 -1.39 9.15 -21.87
CA THR A 29 -2.30 8.82 -20.75
C THR A 29 -1.86 9.36 -19.40
N THR A 30 -0.61 9.79 -19.27
CA THR A 30 -0.02 10.16 -17.98
C THR A 30 0.14 11.67 -17.85
N HIS A 31 -0.11 12.18 -16.65
CA HIS A 31 0.17 13.56 -16.29
C HIS A 31 1.21 13.60 -15.16
N ILE A 32 2.38 14.16 -15.42
CA ILE A 32 3.42 14.36 -14.41
C ILE A 32 3.20 15.72 -13.75
N PRO A 33 2.88 15.77 -12.45
CA PRO A 33 2.72 17.02 -11.74
C PRO A 33 3.96 17.90 -11.78
N ALA A 34 3.77 19.22 -11.87
CA ALA A 34 4.86 20.19 -11.91
C ALA A 34 5.69 20.23 -10.60
N SER A 35 5.14 19.77 -9.48
CA SER A 35 5.86 19.71 -8.19
C SER A 35 6.84 18.54 -8.09
N MET A 36 6.96 17.67 -9.10
CA MET A 36 7.96 16.60 -9.08
C MET A 36 9.36 17.16 -9.40
N GLN A 37 10.31 16.96 -8.48
CA GLN A 37 11.68 17.49 -8.60
C GLN A 37 12.46 16.91 -9.79
N HIS A 38 12.20 15.65 -10.17
CA HIS A 38 12.93 14.95 -11.24
C HIS A 38 11.97 14.37 -12.31
N PRO A 39 11.30 15.22 -13.12
CA PRO A 39 10.26 14.76 -14.03
C PRO A 39 10.78 13.78 -15.10
N ALA A 40 12.01 13.97 -15.60
CA ALA A 40 12.62 13.04 -16.56
C ALA A 40 12.88 11.65 -15.96
N LYS A 41 13.37 11.59 -14.71
CA LYS A 41 13.57 10.34 -13.96
C LYS A 41 12.23 9.63 -13.76
N VAL A 42 11.19 10.36 -13.35
CA VAL A 42 9.84 9.81 -13.19
C VAL A 42 9.27 9.27 -14.50
N ARG A 43 9.48 9.97 -15.63
CA ARG A 43 9.08 9.46 -16.97
C ARG A 43 9.72 8.13 -17.27
N PHE A 44 11.03 8.05 -17.13
CA PHE A 44 11.80 6.84 -17.39
C PHE A 44 11.30 5.67 -16.53
N LEU A 45 11.15 5.90 -15.22
CA LEU A 45 10.68 4.90 -14.26
C LEU A 45 9.24 4.46 -14.55
N HIS A 46 8.36 5.38 -14.91
CA HIS A 46 6.99 5.03 -15.28
C HIS A 46 6.91 4.26 -16.59
N CYS A 47 7.72 4.59 -17.60
CA CYS A 47 7.82 3.79 -18.83
C CYS A 47 8.31 2.37 -18.54
N LEU A 48 9.34 2.22 -17.68
CA LEU A 48 9.82 0.91 -17.25
C LEU A 48 8.72 0.13 -16.52
N PHE A 49 8.01 0.77 -15.60
CA PHE A 49 6.86 0.17 -14.90
C PHE A 49 5.79 -0.33 -15.88
N LEU A 50 5.35 0.53 -16.80
CA LEU A 50 4.35 0.17 -17.81
C LEU A 50 4.84 -0.96 -18.72
N TYR A 51 6.13 -1.00 -19.03
CA TYR A 51 6.74 -2.05 -19.84
C TYR A 51 6.69 -3.40 -19.13
N VAL A 52 7.08 -3.45 -17.86
CA VAL A 52 6.99 -4.67 -17.02
C VAL A 52 5.54 -5.14 -16.90
N ILE A 53 4.60 -4.23 -16.60
CA ILE A 53 3.18 -4.57 -16.52
C ILE A 53 2.66 -5.09 -17.87
N THR A 54 3.04 -4.46 -18.99
CA THR A 54 2.57 -4.86 -20.33
C THR A 54 3.09 -6.25 -20.70
N LEU A 55 4.39 -6.50 -20.49
CA LEU A 55 4.98 -7.82 -20.71
C LEU A 55 4.35 -8.88 -19.80
N GLY A 56 4.15 -8.58 -18.52
CA GLY A 56 3.50 -9.50 -17.59
C GLY A 56 2.08 -9.87 -18.03
N ASN A 57 1.30 -8.89 -18.50
CA ASN A 57 -0.03 -9.15 -19.06
C ASN A 57 0.02 -10.00 -20.34
N ILE A 58 1.02 -9.81 -21.20
CA ILE A 58 1.22 -10.66 -22.39
C ILE A 58 1.54 -12.09 -21.98
N LEU A 59 2.49 -12.29 -21.05
CA LEU A 59 2.86 -13.60 -20.54
C LEU A 59 1.69 -14.33 -19.87
N GLU A 60 0.85 -13.59 -19.13
CA GLU A 60 -0.35 -14.13 -18.49
C GLU A 60 -1.36 -14.61 -19.53
N LYS A 61 -1.62 -13.81 -20.57
CA LYS A 61 -2.52 -14.18 -21.68
C LYS A 61 -2.04 -15.38 -22.48
N LEU A 62 -0.72 -15.57 -22.57
CA LEU A 62 -0.11 -16.73 -23.21
C LEU A 62 -0.07 -17.97 -22.31
N GLY A 63 -0.52 -17.87 -21.05
CA GLY A 63 -0.50 -18.97 -20.09
C GLY A 63 0.89 -19.32 -19.55
N ILE A 64 1.89 -18.43 -19.74
CA ILE A 64 3.29 -18.69 -19.37
C ILE A 64 3.54 -18.35 -17.89
N CYS A 65 3.15 -17.15 -17.47
CA CYS A 65 3.39 -16.67 -16.11
C CYS A 65 2.33 -15.64 -15.71
N PRO A 66 1.68 -15.76 -14.54
CA PRO A 66 0.77 -14.74 -14.05
C PRO A 66 1.45 -13.37 -13.93
N MET A 67 0.75 -12.30 -14.31
CA MET A 67 1.31 -10.95 -14.33
C MET A 67 1.89 -10.55 -12.97
N PRO A 68 1.22 -10.79 -11.82
CA PRO A 68 1.78 -10.44 -10.52
C PRO A 68 3.07 -11.18 -10.17
N LYS A 69 3.23 -12.44 -10.60
CA LYS A 69 4.47 -13.21 -10.38
C LYS A 69 5.61 -12.67 -11.22
N PHE A 70 5.36 -12.37 -12.50
CA PHE A 70 6.36 -11.76 -13.37
C PHE A 70 6.80 -10.38 -12.88
N ALA A 71 5.83 -9.52 -12.56
CA ALA A 71 6.09 -8.15 -12.12
C ALA A 71 6.95 -8.14 -10.84
N ARG A 72 6.65 -9.01 -9.89
CA ARG A 72 7.44 -9.19 -8.67
C ARG A 72 8.83 -9.78 -8.94
N PHE A 73 8.94 -10.77 -9.81
CA PHE A 73 10.23 -11.33 -10.19
C PHE A 73 11.18 -10.25 -10.73
N VAL A 74 10.68 -9.38 -11.63
CA VAL A 74 11.48 -8.26 -12.15
C VAL A 74 11.81 -7.25 -11.05
N HIS A 75 10.85 -6.97 -10.18
CA HIS A 75 11.02 -6.04 -9.06
C HIS A 75 12.02 -6.54 -8.01
N ASP A 76 12.13 -7.85 -7.80
CA ASP A 76 13.06 -8.48 -6.86
C ASP A 76 14.49 -8.60 -7.45
N LEU A 77 14.74 -8.18 -8.69
CA LEU A 77 16.10 -8.07 -9.26
C LEU A 77 16.91 -6.89 -8.71
N VAL A 78 16.34 -6.14 -7.75
CA VAL A 78 17.02 -5.04 -7.07
C VAL A 78 18.26 -5.53 -6.33
N ILE A 79 19.32 -4.72 -6.38
CA ILE A 79 20.56 -5.00 -5.68
C ILE A 79 20.37 -4.63 -4.21
N ILE A 80 20.34 -5.65 -3.34
CA ILE A 80 20.31 -5.46 -1.89
C ILE A 80 21.65 -4.90 -1.43
N LYS A 81 21.66 -3.65 -0.97
CA LYS A 81 22.83 -3.04 -0.31
C LYS A 81 22.87 -3.49 1.14
N LYS A 82 23.89 -4.24 1.51
CA LYS A 82 24.12 -4.62 2.91
C LYS A 82 24.62 -3.40 3.69
N ASP A 83 24.01 -3.14 4.84
CA ASP A 83 24.51 -2.16 5.80
C ASP A 83 25.32 -2.89 6.89
N PRO A 84 26.64 -2.66 7.02
CA PRO A 84 27.45 -3.32 8.04
C PRO A 84 27.07 -2.94 9.48
N LYS A 85 26.30 -1.85 9.66
CA LYS A 85 25.81 -1.41 10.99
C LYS A 85 24.51 -2.09 11.40
N VAL A 86 23.95 -2.96 10.57
CA VAL A 86 22.68 -3.64 10.81
C VAL A 86 22.83 -5.13 10.56
N ALA A 87 22.66 -5.92 11.62
CA ALA A 87 22.53 -7.38 11.51
C ALA A 87 21.15 -7.71 10.95
N VAL A 88 21.12 -8.60 9.95
CA VAL A 88 19.88 -9.00 9.26
C VAL A 88 19.67 -10.49 9.38
N THR A 89 18.52 -10.89 9.91
CA THR A 89 18.16 -12.30 10.13
C THR A 89 16.85 -12.62 9.44
N ASN A 90 16.85 -13.60 8.54
CA ASN A 90 15.63 -14.11 7.91
C ASN A 90 15.03 -15.21 8.79
N LEU A 91 13.75 -15.09 9.13
CA LEU A 91 13.01 -16.02 9.98
C LEU A 91 11.66 -16.37 9.34
N ARG A 92 10.92 -17.28 9.99
CA ARG A 92 9.52 -17.58 9.65
C ARG A 92 8.68 -17.63 10.92
N PHE A 93 7.59 -16.88 10.94
CA PHE A 93 6.57 -16.97 11.98
C PHE A 93 5.38 -17.75 11.42
N GLY A 94 5.33 -19.05 11.73
CA GLY A 94 4.45 -20.00 11.04
C GLY A 94 4.79 -20.07 9.55
N SER A 95 3.80 -19.82 8.69
CA SER A 95 4.01 -19.77 7.22
C SER A 95 4.53 -18.42 6.71
N VAL A 96 4.56 -17.37 7.54
CA VAL A 96 4.87 -16.01 7.11
C VAL A 96 6.39 -15.77 7.19
N PRO A 97 7.10 -15.54 6.06
CA PRO A 97 8.49 -15.14 6.10
C PRO A 97 8.61 -13.73 6.68
N VAL A 98 9.59 -13.53 7.55
CA VAL A 98 9.88 -12.24 8.17
C VAL A 98 11.37 -11.98 8.13
N ARG A 99 11.75 -10.70 8.17
CA ARG A 99 13.16 -10.29 8.23
C ARG A 99 13.35 -9.33 9.39
N LEU A 100 14.26 -9.70 10.28
CA LEU A 100 14.64 -8.89 11.43
C LEU A 100 15.88 -8.06 11.08
N PHE A 101 15.86 -6.78 11.43
CA PHE A 101 16.98 -5.86 11.30
C PHE A 101 17.33 -5.33 12.68
N GLN A 102 18.58 -5.51 13.11
CA GLN A 102 19.05 -5.16 14.44
C GLN A 102 20.32 -4.31 14.35
N PRO A 103 20.38 -3.11 14.95
CA PRO A 103 21.61 -2.33 15.03
C PRO A 103 22.73 -3.11 15.73
N THR A 104 23.93 -3.10 15.16
CA THR A 104 25.10 -3.83 15.69
C THR A 104 25.83 -3.06 16.80
N ALA A 105 25.56 -1.76 16.94
CA ALA A 105 26.11 -0.97 18.03
C ALA A 105 25.64 -1.53 19.40
N PRO A 106 26.50 -1.55 20.44
CA PRO A 106 26.09 -1.90 21.79
C PRO A 106 24.91 -1.04 22.26
N SER A 107 23.98 -1.64 22.99
CA SER A 107 22.89 -0.93 23.66
C SER A 107 23.01 -1.09 25.16
N SER A 108 22.65 -0.07 25.92
CA SER A 108 22.59 -0.10 27.38
C SER A 108 21.33 -0.79 27.93
N GLY A 109 20.40 -1.21 27.06
CA GLY A 109 19.18 -1.92 27.45
C GLY A 109 18.33 -2.33 26.24
N PRO A 110 17.08 -2.75 26.46
CA PRO A 110 16.16 -3.09 25.38
C PRO A 110 15.93 -1.91 24.42
N ARG A 111 15.89 -2.21 23.12
CA ARG A 111 15.72 -1.26 22.02
C ARG A 111 14.25 -0.98 21.75
N ARG A 112 13.97 0.06 20.97
CA ARG A 112 12.64 0.28 20.40
C ARG A 112 12.33 -0.82 19.37
N GLY A 113 11.05 -1.09 19.13
CA GLY A 113 10.59 -2.06 18.13
C GLY A 113 9.78 -1.40 17.03
N ILE A 114 10.00 -1.79 15.77
CA ILE A 114 9.15 -1.41 14.63
C ILE A 114 8.68 -2.68 13.96
N ILE A 115 7.37 -2.84 13.81
CA ILE A 115 6.80 -3.87 12.93
C ILE A 115 6.40 -3.18 11.63
N PHE A 116 7.05 -3.56 10.54
CA PHE A 116 6.94 -2.90 9.24
C PHE A 116 6.17 -3.74 8.23
N TYR A 117 5.15 -3.12 7.61
CA TYR A 117 4.35 -3.72 6.55
C TYR A 117 4.58 -2.98 5.23
N HIS A 118 5.14 -3.70 4.26
CA HIS A 118 5.48 -3.12 2.97
C HIS A 118 4.25 -2.75 2.12
N GLY A 119 4.43 -1.86 1.15
CA GLY A 119 3.43 -1.46 0.15
C GLY A 119 3.40 -2.39 -1.07
N GLY A 120 3.02 -1.85 -2.23
CA GLY A 120 3.00 -2.59 -3.50
C GLY A 120 1.62 -3.12 -3.95
N GLY A 121 0.53 -2.68 -3.32
CA GLY A 121 -0.84 -2.95 -3.79
C GLY A 121 -1.17 -4.44 -3.96
N ALA A 122 -0.71 -5.31 -3.06
CA ALA A 122 -0.86 -6.77 -3.14
C ALA A 122 -0.22 -7.45 -4.38
N VAL A 123 0.46 -6.71 -5.26
CA VAL A 123 1.13 -7.23 -6.46
C VAL A 123 2.65 -7.22 -6.25
N PHE A 124 3.15 -6.05 -5.88
CA PHE A 124 4.56 -5.73 -5.67
C PHE A 124 4.95 -5.78 -4.19
N GLY A 125 6.13 -5.26 -3.88
CA GLY A 125 6.73 -5.23 -2.56
C GLY A 125 7.25 -6.60 -2.12
N SER A 126 8.41 -6.62 -1.47
CA SER A 126 8.99 -7.82 -0.88
C SER A 126 9.93 -7.43 0.26
N LEU A 127 10.40 -8.42 1.01
CA LEU A 127 11.45 -8.23 2.01
C LEU A 127 12.73 -7.66 1.40
N ASP A 128 12.99 -7.93 0.11
CA ASP A 128 14.19 -7.50 -0.61
C ASP A 128 14.05 -6.06 -1.11
N CYS A 129 12.90 -5.70 -1.70
CA CYS A 129 12.64 -4.33 -2.15
C CYS A 129 12.65 -3.32 -0.99
N TYR A 130 12.11 -3.73 0.16
CA TYR A 130 12.07 -2.89 1.36
C TYR A 130 13.31 -3.06 2.26
N HIS A 131 14.34 -3.80 1.82
CA HIS A 131 15.52 -4.06 2.63
C HIS A 131 16.23 -2.76 3.03
N SER A 132 16.53 -1.89 2.07
CA SER A 132 17.24 -0.64 2.34
C SER A 132 16.46 0.27 3.29
N LEU A 133 15.14 0.41 3.11
CA LEU A 133 14.29 1.20 4.00
C LEU A 133 14.26 0.59 5.41
N CYS A 134 14.11 -0.72 5.56
CA CYS A 134 14.09 -1.34 6.88
C CYS A 134 15.46 -1.25 7.58
N SER A 135 16.57 -1.40 6.84
CA SER A 135 17.92 -1.18 7.36
C SER A 135 18.14 0.27 7.79
N PHE A 136 17.69 1.23 6.97
CA PHE A 136 17.73 2.65 7.28
C PHE A 136 16.93 2.96 8.55
N LEU A 137 15.68 2.49 8.64
CA LEU A 137 14.85 2.67 9.84
C LEU A 137 15.55 2.09 11.07
N ALA A 138 16.04 0.85 11.00
CA ALA A 138 16.73 0.21 12.12
C ALA A 138 17.89 1.06 12.65
N ARG A 139 18.72 1.57 11.72
CA ARG A 139 19.89 2.39 12.04
C ARG A 139 19.51 3.77 12.59
N GLU A 140 18.68 4.52 11.89
CA GLU A 140 18.38 5.91 12.24
C GLU A 140 17.52 6.03 13.50
N THR A 141 16.64 5.05 13.78
CA THR A 141 15.78 5.08 14.96
C THR A 141 16.32 4.22 16.10
N ASP A 142 17.49 3.60 15.92
CA ASP A 142 18.14 2.72 16.89
C ASP A 142 17.20 1.59 17.36
N SER A 143 16.47 1.01 16.41
CA SER A 143 15.33 0.11 16.65
C SER A 143 15.54 -1.26 16.03
N VAL A 144 14.94 -2.28 16.65
CA VAL A 144 14.76 -3.59 16.02
C VAL A 144 13.57 -3.50 15.07
N VAL A 145 13.78 -3.78 13.78
CA VAL A 145 12.71 -3.73 12.77
C VAL A 145 12.36 -5.15 12.34
N LEU A 146 11.09 -5.53 12.46
CA LEU A 146 10.52 -6.73 11.88
C LEU A 146 9.78 -6.37 10.59
N SER A 147 10.36 -6.70 9.44
CA SER A 147 9.68 -6.59 8.15
C SER A 147 8.88 -7.86 7.86
N VAL A 148 7.60 -7.71 7.52
CA VAL A 148 6.68 -8.84 7.29
C VAL A 148 6.52 -9.11 5.79
N GLY A 149 6.93 -10.30 5.35
CA GLY A 149 6.81 -10.78 3.97
C GLY A 149 5.48 -11.49 3.71
N TYR A 150 4.37 -10.79 3.92
CA TYR A 150 3.03 -11.35 3.82
C TYR A 150 2.73 -11.95 2.43
N ARG A 151 1.81 -12.92 2.39
CA ARG A 151 1.30 -13.54 1.16
C ARG A 151 0.45 -12.57 0.36
N LYS A 152 0.47 -12.69 -0.96
CA LYS A 152 -0.15 -11.72 -1.88
C LYS A 152 -0.48 -12.36 -3.24
N LEU A 153 -0.91 -11.55 -4.20
CA LEU A 153 -1.32 -12.02 -5.53
C LEU A 153 -0.20 -12.76 -6.27
N PRO A 154 -0.57 -13.70 -7.15
CA PRO A 154 -1.93 -14.08 -7.55
C PRO A 154 -2.55 -15.19 -6.71
N ASP A 155 -1.76 -15.85 -5.85
CA ASP A 155 -2.17 -17.09 -5.17
C ASP A 155 -3.05 -16.82 -3.94
N TYR A 156 -3.01 -15.59 -3.42
CA TYR A 156 -3.75 -15.22 -2.22
C TYR A 156 -4.45 -13.87 -2.40
N HIS A 157 -5.72 -13.85 -2.00
CA HIS A 157 -6.65 -12.72 -2.08
C HIS A 157 -6.96 -12.16 -0.69
N SER A 158 -7.77 -11.10 -0.62
CA SER A 158 -8.28 -10.61 0.66
C SER A 158 -8.95 -11.73 1.47
N PRO A 159 -8.80 -11.76 2.81
CA PRO A 159 -8.07 -10.81 3.68
C PRO A 159 -6.68 -11.33 4.10
N ILE A 160 -5.95 -12.01 3.21
CA ILE A 160 -4.73 -12.73 3.61
C ILE A 160 -3.61 -11.81 4.15
N ILE A 161 -3.47 -10.61 3.59
CA ILE A 161 -2.39 -9.67 3.94
C ILE A 161 -2.56 -9.24 5.39
N THR A 162 -3.78 -8.84 5.76
CA THR A 162 -4.08 -8.39 7.13
C THR A 162 -3.95 -9.53 8.13
N LYS A 163 -4.34 -10.76 7.76
CA LYS A 163 -4.15 -11.96 8.58
C LYS A 163 -2.67 -12.29 8.81
N ASP A 164 -1.85 -12.26 7.77
CA ASP A 164 -0.41 -12.54 7.88
C ASP A 164 0.30 -11.47 8.71
N CYS A 165 -0.04 -10.19 8.50
CA CYS A 165 0.47 -9.07 9.29
C CYS A 165 0.10 -9.20 10.78
N LEU A 166 -1.18 -9.46 11.09
CA LEU A 166 -1.63 -9.64 12.46
C LEU A 166 -0.94 -10.83 13.15
N ASN A 167 -0.84 -11.97 12.47
CA ASN A 167 -0.21 -13.17 13.03
C ASN A 167 1.28 -12.96 13.30
N ALA A 168 2.00 -12.35 12.35
CA ALA A 168 3.42 -12.03 12.53
C ALA A 168 3.63 -11.04 13.69
N SER A 169 2.75 -10.03 13.81
CA SER A 169 2.78 -9.06 14.90
C SER A 169 2.55 -9.70 16.26
N ILE A 170 1.54 -10.55 16.40
CA ILE A 170 1.26 -11.27 17.65
C ILE A 170 2.46 -12.13 18.04
N HIS A 171 3.08 -12.82 17.08
CA HIS A 171 4.26 -13.65 17.34
C HIS A 171 5.44 -12.81 17.85
N PHE A 172 5.72 -11.68 17.20
CA PHE A 172 6.80 -10.79 17.61
C PHE A 172 6.56 -10.16 18.99
N LEU A 173 5.34 -9.68 19.23
CA LEU A 173 4.93 -9.07 20.49
C LEU A 173 5.05 -10.04 21.69
N LYS A 174 4.88 -11.34 21.46
CA LYS A 174 5.08 -12.39 22.47
C LYS A 174 6.56 -12.72 22.74
N ALA A 175 7.46 -12.34 21.84
CA ALA A 175 8.87 -12.73 21.85
C ALA A 175 9.82 -11.50 21.93
N LEU A 176 9.33 -10.34 22.38
CA LEU A 176 10.12 -9.10 22.39
C LEU A 176 11.42 -9.21 23.19
N ASP A 177 11.39 -9.90 24.34
CA ASP A 177 12.56 -10.12 25.19
C ASP A 177 13.67 -10.89 24.44
N THR A 178 13.30 -11.90 23.65
CA THR A 178 14.22 -12.67 22.80
C THR A 178 14.96 -11.79 21.78
N TYR A 179 14.32 -10.71 21.33
CA TYR A 179 14.90 -9.78 20.37
C TYR A 179 15.51 -8.53 21.03
N GLY A 180 15.51 -8.46 22.37
CA GLY A 180 15.99 -7.30 23.12
C GLY A 180 15.15 -6.05 22.86
N VAL A 181 13.84 -6.19 22.72
CA VAL A 181 12.91 -5.09 22.44
C VAL A 181 12.11 -4.72 23.69
N ASP A 182 12.01 -3.42 23.93
CA ASP A 182 11.23 -2.84 25.01
C ASP A 182 9.72 -2.93 24.69
N PRO A 183 8.91 -3.65 25.49
CA PRO A 183 7.48 -3.79 25.27
C PRO A 183 6.70 -2.48 25.31
N ALA A 184 7.21 -1.43 25.95
CA ALA A 184 6.56 -0.12 26.00
C ALA A 184 6.86 0.77 24.78
N ARG A 185 7.76 0.34 23.89
CA ARG A 185 8.26 1.15 22.76
C ARG A 185 8.19 0.43 21.42
N VAL A 186 7.09 -0.29 21.17
CA VAL A 186 6.80 -0.92 19.89
C VAL A 186 5.84 -0.07 19.06
N VAL A 187 6.19 0.21 17.80
CA VAL A 187 5.33 0.90 16.84
C VAL A 187 5.01 0.01 15.65
N LEU A 188 3.85 0.21 15.04
CA LEU A 188 3.47 -0.37 13.75
C LEU A 188 3.68 0.67 12.67
N CYS A 189 4.31 0.30 11.56
CA CYS A 189 4.62 1.19 10.45
C CYS A 189 4.29 0.51 9.12
N GLY A 190 3.73 1.24 8.17
CA GLY A 190 3.47 0.68 6.85
C GLY A 190 3.09 1.68 5.79
N GLU A 191 3.26 1.25 4.54
CA GLU A 191 3.03 2.07 3.35
C GLU A 191 1.89 1.53 2.50
N SER A 192 1.03 2.42 2.00
CA SER A 192 -0.06 2.07 1.07
C SER A 192 -0.96 0.97 1.64
N ILE A 193 -1.05 -0.18 0.98
CA ILE A 193 -1.78 -1.36 1.50
C ILE A 193 -1.21 -1.86 2.85
N GLY A 194 0.09 -1.72 3.07
CA GLY A 194 0.75 -1.98 4.35
C GLY A 194 0.31 -0.99 5.43
N GLY A 195 0.04 0.27 5.08
CA GLY A 195 -0.59 1.25 5.98
C GLY A 195 -2.02 0.83 6.36
N GLY A 196 -2.79 0.29 5.40
CA GLY A 196 -4.08 -0.35 5.69
C GLY A 196 -3.93 -1.51 6.68
N ALA A 197 -2.92 -2.36 6.49
CA ALA A 197 -2.62 -3.46 7.41
C ALA A 197 -2.18 -2.98 8.80
N VAL A 198 -1.51 -1.82 8.92
CA VAL A 198 -1.24 -1.17 10.21
C VAL A 198 -2.55 -0.86 10.91
N ALA A 199 -3.47 -0.17 10.24
CA ALA A 199 -4.76 0.21 10.80
C ALA A 199 -5.59 -1.03 11.23
N VAL A 200 -5.66 -2.07 10.41
CA VAL A 200 -6.37 -3.32 10.76
C VAL A 200 -5.69 -4.03 11.94
N THR A 201 -4.36 -4.08 11.96
CA THR A 201 -3.62 -4.74 13.05
C THR A 201 -3.82 -4.00 14.37
N THR A 202 -3.67 -2.67 14.40
CA THR A 202 -3.84 -1.89 15.63
C THR A 202 -5.24 -2.03 16.19
N GLN A 203 -6.28 -2.00 15.33
CA GLN A 203 -7.67 -2.25 15.71
C GLN A 203 -7.86 -3.66 16.29
N SER A 204 -7.27 -4.67 15.66
CA SER A 204 -7.38 -6.08 16.10
C SER A 204 -6.64 -6.37 17.41
N LEU A 205 -5.69 -5.52 17.79
CA LEU A 205 -4.95 -5.62 19.05
C LEU A 205 -5.62 -4.86 20.21
N VAL A 206 -6.65 -4.06 19.94
CA VAL A 206 -7.44 -3.41 20.99
C VAL A 206 -8.04 -4.49 21.91
N GLY A 207 -7.92 -4.28 23.23
CA GLY A 207 -8.48 -5.20 24.22
C GLY A 207 -7.72 -6.53 24.37
N ARG A 208 -6.48 -6.64 23.90
CA ARG A 208 -5.61 -7.82 24.11
C ARG A 208 -4.63 -7.63 25.28
N PRO A 209 -5.03 -7.93 26.54
CA PRO A 209 -4.17 -7.75 27.71
C PRO A 209 -3.00 -8.75 27.76
N ASP A 210 -3.05 -9.82 26.97
CA ASP A 210 -1.98 -10.80 26.83
C ASP A 210 -0.79 -10.30 25.98
N LEU A 211 -0.91 -9.10 25.39
CA LEU A 211 0.10 -8.51 24.51
C LEU A 211 0.49 -7.10 24.99
N PRO A 212 1.75 -6.68 24.76
CA PRO A 212 2.16 -5.29 24.94
C PRO A 212 1.32 -4.33 24.10
N ARG A 213 1.06 -3.13 24.63
CA ARG A 213 0.38 -2.07 23.89
C ARG A 213 1.29 -1.51 22.80
N ILE A 214 0.71 -1.25 21.64
CA ILE A 214 1.38 -0.50 20.58
C ILE A 214 1.50 0.95 21.02
N ARG A 215 2.70 1.53 20.93
CA ARG A 215 2.97 2.91 21.34
C ARG A 215 2.43 3.92 20.35
N ALA A 216 2.58 3.66 19.04
CA ALA A 216 2.13 4.53 17.97
C ALA A 216 1.93 3.75 16.66
N GLN A 217 1.17 4.33 15.74
CA GLN A 217 0.98 3.85 14.38
C GLN A 217 1.49 4.86 13.36
N VAL A 218 2.30 4.39 12.41
CA VAL A 218 2.89 5.21 11.34
C VAL A 218 2.30 4.76 10.00
N LEU A 219 1.59 5.66 9.34
CA LEU A 219 0.76 5.38 8.18
C LEU A 219 1.22 6.21 6.99
N ILE A 220 1.86 5.60 6.01
CA ILE A 220 2.41 6.28 4.83
C ILE A 220 1.49 6.05 3.63
N ASN A 221 0.84 7.11 3.14
CA ASN A 221 -0.16 7.07 2.05
C ASN A 221 -1.15 5.88 2.19
N PRO A 222 -1.75 5.65 3.36
CA PRO A 222 -2.43 4.39 3.66
C PRO A 222 -3.67 4.18 2.77
N ILE A 223 -3.92 2.93 2.40
CA ILE A 223 -5.21 2.49 1.84
C ILE A 223 -6.08 2.04 3.01
N VAL A 224 -7.09 2.83 3.38
CA VAL A 224 -7.97 2.54 4.53
C VAL A 224 -9.41 2.22 4.15
N GLN A 225 -9.72 2.28 2.85
CA GLN A 225 -11.04 1.98 2.33
C GLN A 225 -11.01 1.64 0.84
N ALA A 226 -11.95 0.80 0.41
CA ALA A 226 -12.21 0.50 -1.00
C ALA A 226 -13.67 0.81 -1.40
N VAL A 227 -14.31 1.74 -0.68
CA VAL A 227 -15.74 2.01 -0.74
C VAL A 227 -16.06 3.22 -1.62
N ASN A 228 -15.49 4.38 -1.28
CA ASN A 228 -15.65 5.62 -2.01
C ASN A 228 -14.40 5.92 -2.87
N LEU A 229 -14.43 5.46 -4.12
CA LEU A 229 -13.38 5.75 -5.12
C LEU A 229 -13.67 7.01 -5.94
N GLN A 230 -14.50 7.92 -5.41
CA GLN A 230 -14.88 9.19 -6.05
C GLN A 230 -14.40 10.43 -5.28
N LEU A 231 -13.56 10.25 -4.26
CA LEU A 231 -12.93 11.33 -3.51
C LEU A 231 -12.18 12.32 -4.44
N PRO A 232 -12.02 13.60 -4.05
CA PRO A 232 -11.34 14.62 -4.85
C PRO A 232 -9.98 14.17 -5.44
N SER A 233 -9.11 13.57 -4.64
CA SER A 233 -7.80 13.03 -5.04
C SER A 233 -7.92 11.93 -6.09
N PHE A 234 -8.92 11.05 -5.99
CA PHE A 234 -9.23 10.00 -6.97
C PHE A 234 -9.48 10.53 -8.38
N ARG A 235 -9.90 11.80 -8.50
CA ARG A 235 -10.13 12.49 -9.77
C ARG A 235 -8.97 13.36 -10.18
N GLN A 236 -8.45 14.15 -9.24
CA GLN A 236 -7.34 15.07 -9.46
C GLN A 236 -6.09 14.31 -9.93
N ASN A 237 -5.83 13.17 -9.30
CA ASN A 237 -4.60 12.40 -9.48
C ASN A 237 -4.80 11.15 -10.35
N GLN A 238 -5.92 11.06 -11.08
CA GLN A 238 -6.33 9.86 -11.82
C GLN A 238 -5.33 9.41 -12.92
N ARG A 239 -4.44 10.31 -13.36
CA ARG A 239 -3.41 10.10 -14.40
C ARG A 239 -1.98 10.27 -13.88
N VAL A 240 -1.78 10.40 -12.57
CA VAL A 240 -0.44 10.50 -11.99
C VAL A 240 0.28 9.15 -12.17
N PRO A 241 1.58 9.13 -12.49
CA PRO A 241 2.37 7.90 -12.65
C PRO A 241 2.18 6.87 -11.52
N PHE A 242 2.36 5.59 -11.85
CA PHE A 242 2.34 4.42 -10.95
C PHE A 242 0.97 4.08 -10.35
N LEU A 243 0.26 5.05 -9.76
CA LEU A 243 -1.04 4.86 -9.11
C LEU A 243 -2.19 5.52 -9.90
N THR A 244 -2.24 5.27 -11.21
CA THR A 244 -3.39 5.73 -12.02
C THR A 244 -4.71 5.11 -11.52
N ARG A 245 -5.84 5.81 -11.71
CA ARG A 245 -7.16 5.29 -11.30
C ARG A 245 -7.46 3.92 -11.92
N LYS A 246 -7.07 3.73 -13.19
CA LYS A 246 -7.24 2.45 -13.89
C LYS A 246 -6.45 1.33 -13.21
N PHE A 247 -5.20 1.63 -12.82
CA PHE A 247 -4.34 0.67 -12.15
C PHE A 247 -4.91 0.28 -10.77
N VAL A 248 -5.26 1.28 -9.95
CA VAL A 248 -5.84 1.06 -8.61
C VAL A 248 -7.11 0.19 -8.69
N VAL A 249 -8.06 0.52 -9.56
CA VAL A 249 -9.29 -0.28 -9.73
C VAL A 249 -8.99 -1.70 -10.17
N THR A 250 -8.03 -1.89 -11.08
CA THR A 250 -7.64 -3.23 -11.54
C THR A 250 -7.06 -4.06 -10.39
N VAL A 251 -6.18 -3.47 -9.60
CA VAL A 251 -5.55 -4.10 -8.45
C VAL A 251 -6.56 -4.44 -7.36
N VAL A 252 -7.46 -3.50 -7.03
CA VAL A 252 -8.56 -3.74 -6.08
C VAL A 252 -9.39 -4.92 -6.56
N CYS A 253 -9.84 -4.94 -7.82
CA CYS A 253 -10.61 -6.07 -8.35
C CYS A 253 -9.85 -7.38 -8.27
N GLN A 254 -8.55 -7.41 -8.61
CA GLN A 254 -7.75 -8.64 -8.52
C GLN A 254 -7.60 -9.13 -7.07
N TYR A 255 -7.21 -8.25 -6.15
CA TYR A 255 -6.97 -8.62 -4.75
C TYR A 255 -8.26 -9.05 -4.04
N MET A 256 -9.37 -8.39 -4.36
CA MET A 256 -10.69 -8.66 -3.81
C MET A 256 -11.45 -9.77 -4.56
N ASN A 257 -10.84 -10.35 -5.60
CA ASN A 257 -11.46 -11.37 -6.45
C ASN A 257 -12.81 -10.93 -7.05
N ILE A 258 -12.87 -9.67 -7.51
CA ILE A 258 -14.03 -9.07 -8.17
C ILE A 258 -13.81 -9.13 -9.68
N HIS A 259 -14.83 -9.58 -10.40
CA HIS A 259 -14.86 -9.68 -11.85
C HIS A 259 -14.78 -8.28 -12.49
N ARG A 260 -14.00 -8.18 -13.57
CA ARG A 260 -13.68 -6.90 -14.22
C ARG A 260 -14.90 -6.18 -14.82
N SER A 261 -16.01 -6.89 -15.08
CA SER A 261 -17.27 -6.29 -15.52
C SER A 261 -17.82 -5.27 -14.52
N TRP A 262 -17.46 -5.40 -13.23
CA TRP A 262 -17.91 -4.51 -12.18
C TRP A 262 -17.06 -3.27 -11.97
N HIS A 263 -16.03 -3.03 -12.80
CA HIS A 263 -15.20 -1.82 -12.70
C HIS A 263 -16.02 -0.52 -12.58
N ARG A 264 -17.11 -0.41 -13.35
CA ARG A 264 -17.98 0.76 -13.28
C ARG A 264 -18.76 0.81 -11.97
N ALA A 265 -19.35 -0.30 -11.53
CA ALA A 265 -20.12 -0.37 -10.30
C ALA A 265 -19.26 -0.09 -9.05
N LEU A 266 -18.02 -0.60 -9.03
CA LEU A 266 -17.02 -0.29 -8.02
C LEU A 266 -16.70 1.21 -8.00
N LEU A 267 -16.40 1.81 -9.16
CA LEU A 267 -16.11 3.24 -9.26
C LEU A 267 -17.29 4.11 -8.84
N THR A 268 -18.52 3.75 -9.18
CA THR A 268 -19.69 4.58 -8.88
C THR A 268 -20.33 4.27 -7.54
N GLY A 269 -19.81 3.29 -6.79
CA GLY A 269 -20.40 2.84 -5.52
C GLY A 269 -21.77 2.18 -5.69
N ALA A 270 -22.12 1.68 -6.88
CA ALA A 270 -23.44 1.08 -7.14
C ALA A 270 -23.67 -0.20 -6.33
N PHE A 271 -22.61 -0.79 -5.78
CA PHE A 271 -22.68 -1.95 -4.91
C PHE A 271 -23.06 -1.59 -3.46
N ILE A 272 -23.11 -0.32 -3.09
CA ILE A 272 -23.32 0.12 -1.70
C ILE A 272 -24.82 0.25 -1.42
N PRO A 273 -25.40 -0.53 -0.49
CA PRO A 273 -26.79 -0.37 -0.10
C PRO A 273 -27.07 1.03 0.47
N PRO A 274 -28.26 1.62 0.26
CA PRO A 274 -28.61 2.93 0.81
C PRO A 274 -28.44 3.02 2.33
N GLU A 275 -28.77 1.95 3.06
CA GLU A 275 -28.65 1.84 4.51
C GLU A 275 -27.18 1.88 4.94
N ALA A 276 -26.32 1.15 4.23
CA ALA A 276 -24.88 1.14 4.47
C ALA A 276 -24.25 2.50 4.18
N TRP A 277 -24.64 3.15 3.08
CA TRP A 277 -24.18 4.51 2.79
C TRP A 277 -24.65 5.51 3.85
N SER A 278 -25.90 5.40 4.31
CA SER A 278 -26.42 6.25 5.39
C SER A 278 -25.60 6.10 6.68
N LYS A 279 -25.20 4.87 7.04
CA LYS A 279 -24.34 4.58 8.20
C LYS A 279 -22.94 5.18 8.03
N TYR A 280 -22.31 4.97 6.86
CA TYR A 280 -20.87 5.21 6.68
C TYR A 280 -20.51 6.55 6.04
N LYS A 281 -21.46 7.28 5.44
CA LYS A 281 -21.20 8.58 4.79
C LYS A 281 -20.58 9.60 5.75
N LYS A 282 -20.87 9.52 7.06
CA LYS A 282 -20.27 10.40 8.06
C LYS A 282 -18.75 10.32 8.11
N TRP A 283 -18.15 9.21 7.67
CA TRP A 283 -16.70 9.03 7.61
C TRP A 283 -16.18 9.12 6.17
N LEU A 284 -16.91 8.54 5.21
CA LEU A 284 -16.45 8.39 3.82
C LEU A 284 -16.83 9.57 2.89
N SER A 285 -17.66 10.51 3.33
CA SER A 285 -18.10 11.62 2.46
C SER A 285 -16.92 12.54 2.12
N SER A 286 -16.94 13.04 0.89
CA SER A 286 -16.03 14.11 0.47
C SER A 286 -16.19 15.38 1.32
N ASP A 287 -17.30 15.55 2.05
CA ASP A 287 -17.53 16.66 2.98
C ASP A 287 -16.43 16.77 4.03
N ASN A 288 -15.89 15.63 4.46
CA ASN A 288 -14.80 15.54 5.42
C ASN A 288 -13.43 15.99 4.87
N ILE A 289 -13.31 16.22 3.56
CA ILE A 289 -12.07 16.71 2.96
C ILE A 289 -11.94 18.24 3.15
N PRO A 290 -10.76 18.75 3.55
CA PRO A 290 -10.54 20.19 3.66
C PRO A 290 -10.82 20.94 2.35
N LYS A 291 -11.44 22.14 2.44
CA LYS A 291 -11.83 22.95 1.27
C LYS A 291 -10.68 23.20 0.29
N ARG A 292 -9.45 23.36 0.76
CA ARG A 292 -8.24 23.57 -0.07
C ARG A 292 -7.96 22.44 -1.06
N PHE A 293 -8.46 21.23 -0.79
CA PHE A 293 -8.29 20.05 -1.65
C PHE A 293 -9.51 19.76 -2.53
N LYS A 294 -10.59 20.56 -2.42
CA LYS A 294 -11.79 20.43 -3.25
C LYS A 294 -11.67 21.36 -4.47
N THR A 295 -12.02 20.84 -5.65
CA THR A 295 -12.19 21.65 -6.86
C THR A 295 -13.59 22.27 -6.90
N LYS A 296 -13.74 23.42 -7.56
CA LYS A 296 -15.04 24.09 -7.78
C LYS A 296 -15.99 23.31 -8.72
N SER A 297 -15.53 22.22 -9.32
CA SER A 297 -16.31 21.38 -10.22
C SER A 297 -17.44 20.66 -9.49
N HIS A 298 -18.61 20.57 -10.11
CA HIS A 298 -19.76 19.82 -9.58
C HIS A 298 -19.36 18.36 -9.27
N GLN A 299 -19.52 17.94 -8.02
CA GLN A 299 -19.35 16.55 -7.62
C GLN A 299 -20.59 15.78 -8.11
N PRO A 300 -20.45 14.73 -8.93
CA PRO A 300 -21.60 13.91 -9.29
C PRO A 300 -22.10 13.17 -8.05
N SER A 301 -23.37 12.79 -8.10
CA SER A 301 -24.00 12.01 -7.05
C SER A 301 -23.24 10.70 -6.81
N PHE A 302 -23.00 10.40 -5.54
CA PHE A 302 -22.42 9.15 -5.07
C PHE A 302 -23.20 8.70 -3.82
N PRO A 303 -23.56 7.40 -3.71
CA PRO A 303 -23.39 6.34 -4.70
C PRO A 303 -24.38 6.46 -5.88
N ALA A 304 -24.08 5.75 -6.98
CA ALA A 304 -25.05 5.50 -8.06
C ALA A 304 -26.20 4.59 -7.58
N PRO A 305 -27.32 4.48 -8.34
CA PRO A 305 -28.41 3.57 -7.98
C PRO A 305 -27.93 2.17 -7.65
N PHE A 306 -28.47 1.61 -6.56
CA PHE A 306 -28.05 0.33 -6.02
C PHE A 306 -28.22 -0.80 -7.03
N ASN A 307 -27.23 -1.67 -7.12
CA ASN A 307 -27.22 -2.86 -7.93
C ASN A 307 -26.93 -4.08 -7.03
N GLU A 308 -27.92 -4.94 -6.87
CA GLU A 308 -27.85 -6.09 -5.98
C GLU A 308 -26.80 -7.12 -6.43
N ALA A 309 -26.68 -7.38 -7.73
CA ALA A 309 -25.67 -8.31 -8.25
C ALA A 309 -24.24 -7.78 -7.99
N ALA A 310 -24.03 -6.47 -8.15
CA ALA A 310 -22.78 -5.82 -7.78
C ALA A 310 -22.50 -5.98 -6.27
N TYR A 311 -23.52 -5.78 -5.43
CA TYR A 311 -23.40 -5.92 -3.98
C TYR A 311 -23.01 -7.33 -3.55
N LEU A 312 -23.65 -8.37 -4.09
CA LEU A 312 -23.33 -9.75 -3.73
C LEU A 312 -21.87 -10.11 -3.99
N GLU A 313 -21.28 -9.52 -5.03
CA GLU A 313 -19.88 -9.73 -5.37
C GLU A 313 -18.91 -8.86 -4.54
N MET A 314 -19.32 -7.64 -4.15
CA MET A 314 -18.44 -6.64 -3.56
C MET A 314 -18.73 -6.30 -2.09
N LYS A 315 -19.71 -6.95 -1.44
CA LYS A 315 -20.08 -6.64 -0.04
C LYS A 315 -18.93 -6.72 0.95
N HIS A 316 -17.94 -7.57 0.68
CA HIS A 316 -16.75 -7.72 1.52
C HIS A 316 -15.84 -6.48 1.53
N LEU A 317 -16.00 -5.55 0.57
CA LEU A 317 -15.34 -4.24 0.63
C LEU A 317 -15.80 -3.40 1.82
N LEU A 318 -16.97 -3.71 2.40
CA LEU A 318 -17.52 -3.07 3.60
C LEU A 318 -17.05 -3.74 4.90
N ASP A 319 -16.29 -4.83 4.82
CA ASP A 319 -15.73 -5.48 6.00
C ASP A 319 -14.56 -4.65 6.56
N VAL A 320 -14.45 -4.58 7.89
CA VAL A 320 -13.40 -3.79 8.56
C VAL A 320 -11.98 -4.27 8.19
N GLU A 321 -11.80 -5.56 7.91
CA GLU A 321 -10.51 -6.12 7.44
C GLU A 321 -10.07 -5.55 6.08
N ASN A 322 -11.00 -4.98 5.31
CA ASN A 322 -10.78 -4.41 3.98
C ASN A 322 -10.89 -2.89 3.95
N SER A 323 -11.71 -2.33 4.84
CA SER A 323 -11.94 -0.89 4.99
C SER A 323 -11.87 -0.51 6.47
N PRO A 324 -10.66 -0.47 7.08
CA PRO A 324 -10.48 -0.19 8.52
C PRO A 324 -11.02 1.16 9.00
N ILE A 325 -11.31 2.10 8.10
CA ILE A 325 -12.02 3.33 8.47
C ILE A 325 -13.44 3.08 9.00
N LEU A 326 -14.03 1.92 8.69
CA LEU A 326 -15.39 1.53 9.08
C LEU A 326 -15.48 0.90 10.47
N ALA A 327 -14.35 0.72 11.17
CA ALA A 327 -14.37 0.20 12.54
C ALA A 327 -15.22 1.09 13.47
N GLU A 328 -15.85 0.44 14.44
CA GLU A 328 -16.75 1.09 15.39
C GLU A 328 -16.01 2.15 16.24
N ASP A 329 -16.75 3.17 16.66
CA ASP A 329 -16.24 4.35 17.38
C ASP A 329 -15.41 3.93 18.62
N GLU A 330 -15.89 2.93 19.37
CA GLU A 330 -15.25 2.41 20.57
C GLU A 330 -13.90 1.76 20.30
N VAL A 331 -13.70 1.18 19.12
CA VAL A 331 -12.41 0.59 18.72
C VAL A 331 -11.44 1.71 18.34
N ILE A 332 -11.89 2.68 17.53
CA ILE A 332 -11.06 3.80 17.08
C ILE A 332 -10.57 4.63 18.28
N ALA A 333 -11.44 4.90 19.26
CA ALA A 333 -11.09 5.68 20.46
C ALA A 333 -9.98 5.04 21.32
N GLN A 334 -9.71 3.75 21.16
CA GLN A 334 -8.68 3.02 21.89
C GLN A 334 -7.36 2.88 21.13
N LEU A 335 -7.28 3.41 19.90
CA LEU A 335 -6.09 3.31 19.07
C LEU A 335 -4.95 4.19 19.62
N PRO A 336 -3.69 3.78 19.39
CA PRO A 336 -2.54 4.59 19.78
C PRO A 336 -2.40 5.82 18.89
N GLU A 337 -1.58 6.77 19.36
CA GLU A 337 -1.21 7.98 18.61
C GLU A 337 -0.76 7.64 17.19
N ALA A 338 -1.13 8.49 16.23
CA ALA A 338 -0.87 8.27 14.82
C ALA A 338 0.05 9.32 14.22
N PHE A 339 0.98 8.88 13.37
CA PHE A 339 1.73 9.73 12.47
C PHE A 339 1.33 9.39 11.02
N VAL A 340 0.62 10.32 10.37
CA VAL A 340 0.04 10.10 9.04
C VAL A 340 0.82 10.90 8.00
N VAL A 341 1.47 10.21 7.08
CA VAL A 341 2.16 10.82 5.94
C VAL A 341 1.28 10.69 4.71
N SER A 342 1.06 11.78 3.99
CA SER A 342 0.35 11.76 2.71
C SER A 342 1.08 12.58 1.64
N CYS A 343 0.84 12.27 0.38
CA CYS A 343 1.40 12.99 -0.77
C CYS A 343 0.30 13.75 -1.52
N GLY A 344 0.49 15.03 -1.79
CA GLY A 344 -0.52 15.92 -2.37
C GLY A 344 -1.03 15.48 -3.75
N ASN A 345 -0.14 14.88 -4.54
CA ASN A 345 -0.42 14.34 -5.88
C ASN A 345 -0.72 12.84 -5.89
N ASP A 346 -0.94 12.22 -4.73
CA ASP A 346 -1.32 10.81 -4.64
C ASP A 346 -2.84 10.64 -4.74
N ILE A 347 -3.28 9.61 -5.44
CA ILE A 347 -4.68 9.20 -5.52
C ILE A 347 -5.23 8.79 -4.15
N LEU A 348 -4.36 8.33 -3.24
CA LEU A 348 -4.66 7.91 -1.87
C LEU A 348 -4.59 9.05 -0.84
N ARG A 349 -4.31 10.28 -1.26
CA ARG A 349 -4.22 11.43 -0.35
C ARG A 349 -5.45 11.54 0.54
N ASP A 350 -6.64 11.44 -0.04
CA ASP A 350 -7.87 11.66 0.72
C ASP A 350 -8.18 10.49 1.66
N ASP A 351 -7.72 9.27 1.39
CA ASP A 351 -7.81 8.15 2.34
C ASP A 351 -7.06 8.48 3.64
N ALA A 352 -5.85 9.01 3.53
CA ALA A 352 -5.05 9.47 4.66
C ALA A 352 -5.76 10.59 5.45
N LEU A 353 -6.32 11.58 4.76
CA LEU A 353 -7.04 12.70 5.37
C LEU A 353 -8.32 12.24 6.08
N LEU A 354 -9.08 11.33 5.49
CA LEU A 354 -10.29 10.77 6.10
C LEU A 354 -9.95 9.95 7.34
N TYR A 355 -8.91 9.12 7.28
CA TYR A 355 -8.51 8.31 8.43
C TYR A 355 -7.99 9.16 9.58
N ARG A 356 -7.19 10.18 9.29
CA ARG A 356 -6.74 11.15 10.29
C ARG A 356 -7.93 11.82 10.97
N LYS A 357 -8.86 12.39 10.19
CA LYS A 357 -10.06 13.00 10.76
C LYS A 357 -10.86 12.01 11.60
N ARG A 358 -10.97 10.76 11.16
CA ARG A 358 -11.65 9.69 11.90
C ARG A 358 -11.01 9.42 13.26
N LEU A 359 -9.68 9.44 13.35
CA LEU A 359 -8.93 9.31 14.61
C LEU A 359 -9.17 10.52 15.53
N GLU A 360 -9.04 11.74 14.99
CA GLU A 360 -9.22 12.99 15.76
C GLU A 360 -10.65 13.15 16.29
N ASP A 361 -11.65 12.80 15.49
CA ASP A 361 -13.07 12.83 15.88
C ASP A 361 -13.37 11.87 17.05
N GLN A 362 -12.48 10.92 17.36
CA GLN A 362 -12.58 9.98 18.48
C GLN A 362 -11.55 10.24 19.59
N GLY A 363 -10.87 11.40 19.55
CA GLY A 363 -9.93 11.83 20.58
C GLY A 363 -8.53 11.20 20.48
N VAL A 364 -8.20 10.51 19.39
CA VAL A 364 -6.85 9.99 19.16
C VAL A 364 -5.95 11.11 18.65
N ILE A 365 -4.80 11.31 19.31
CA ILE A 365 -3.80 12.28 18.86
C ILE A 365 -3.22 11.82 17.53
N SER A 366 -3.27 12.69 16.53
CA SER A 366 -2.66 12.45 15.24
C SER A 366 -1.85 13.64 14.76
N GLU A 367 -0.61 13.38 14.35
CA GLU A 367 0.22 14.32 13.61
C GLU A 367 0.21 13.95 12.12
N ASP A 368 0.34 14.94 11.25
CA ASP A 368 0.39 14.71 9.82
C ASP A 368 1.42 15.56 9.08
N VAL A 369 1.92 14.97 7.99
CA VAL A 369 2.75 15.67 7.01
C VAL A 369 2.18 15.40 5.62
N ILE A 370 1.87 16.48 4.90
CA ILE A 370 1.43 16.40 3.49
C ILE A 370 2.59 16.87 2.61
N LEU A 371 3.27 15.93 1.98
CA LEU A 371 4.37 16.19 1.05
C LEU A 371 3.82 16.68 -0.29
N ALA A 372 4.47 17.65 -0.96
CA ALA A 372 3.99 18.11 -2.26
C ALA A 372 4.26 17.08 -3.39
N ALA A 373 5.27 16.23 -3.22
CA ALA A 373 5.56 15.08 -4.07
C ALA A 373 6.23 13.95 -3.26
N HIS A 374 6.12 12.70 -3.73
CA HIS A 374 6.73 11.52 -3.08
C HIS A 374 8.24 11.68 -2.79
N HIS A 375 8.95 12.53 -3.55
CA HIS A 375 10.39 12.75 -3.42
C HIS A 375 10.78 13.82 -2.38
N GLU A 376 9.86 14.67 -1.91
CA GLU A 376 10.26 15.85 -1.11
C GLU A 376 10.56 15.56 0.36
N GLY A 377 10.06 14.45 0.93
CA GLY A 377 10.22 14.12 2.34
C GLY A 377 11.28 13.07 2.68
N LEU A 378 11.93 12.47 1.67
CA LEU A 378 12.61 11.18 1.81
C LEU A 378 13.92 11.15 1.00
N ARG A 379 14.76 12.19 1.13
CA ARG A 379 15.96 12.41 0.28
C ARG A 379 16.93 11.22 0.22
N GLU A 380 17.04 10.39 1.26
CA GLU A 380 17.83 9.14 1.22
C GLU A 380 17.02 7.89 0.86
N LEU A 381 15.70 7.96 0.99
CA LEU A 381 14.75 6.86 0.73
C LEU A 381 14.20 6.87 -0.70
N SER A 382 14.37 7.98 -1.42
CA SER A 382 13.74 8.25 -2.70
C SER A 382 14.35 7.53 -3.91
N ASP A 383 15.52 6.93 -3.76
CA ASP A 383 16.09 6.07 -4.80
C ASP A 383 15.50 4.65 -4.76
N ASP A 384 15.10 4.17 -3.58
CA ASP A 384 14.57 2.81 -3.37
C ASP A 384 13.02 2.78 -3.34
N LEU A 385 12.37 3.88 -2.94
CA LEU A 385 10.90 3.96 -2.86
C LEU A 385 10.17 4.21 -4.18
N VAL A 386 10.84 4.66 -5.26
CA VAL A 386 10.13 4.90 -6.52
C VAL A 386 9.63 3.60 -7.15
N PHE A 387 10.24 2.48 -6.76
CA PHE A 387 9.89 1.17 -7.25
C PHE A 387 8.95 0.39 -6.30
N CYS A 388 8.92 0.75 -5.01
CA CYS A 388 8.26 -0.03 -3.95
C CYS A 388 6.75 0.19 -3.83
#